data_AF-A0A4S2KJ34-F1
#
_entry.id   AF-A0A4S2KJ34-F1
#
_cell.length_a   1.000
_cell.length_b   1.000
_cell.length_c   1.000
_cell.angle_alpha   90.00
_cell.angle_beta   90.00
_cell.angle_gamma   90.00
#
_symmetry.space_group_name_H-M   'P 1'
#
loop_
_entity.id
_entity.type
_entity.pdbx_description
1 polymer ?
#
loop_
_entity_poly.entity_id
_entity_poly.type
_entity_poly.pdbx_seq_one_letter_code
_entity_poly.pdbx_strand_id
1 'polypeptide(L)' 'IQYGDVVLCNPCRANLDTGSSDTFAPAEALNILVQHSVVEKHANGVLHVSSQNLHRVQALKVKLNSHVFTLWPQELTRL' A
#
# COMPACT_ATOMS: atom_id res chain seq x y z
N ILE A 1 -8.52 -2.47 4.17
CA ILE A 1 -7.41 -1.63 3.65
C ILE A 1 -7.71 -1.33 2.18
N GLN A 2 -7.56 -0.08 1.77
CA GLN A 2 -7.93 0.39 0.44
C GLN A 2 -6.83 1.32 -0.10
N TYR A 3 -6.48 1.18 -1.37
CA TYR A 3 -5.56 2.07 -2.08
C TYR A 3 -6.34 2.84 -3.14
N GLY A 4 -6.45 4.16 -3.00
CA GLY A 4 -7.35 4.91 -3.88
C GLY A 4 -8.78 4.44 -3.72
N ASP A 5 -9.36 3.91 -4.80
CA ASP A 5 -10.68 3.26 -4.84
C ASP A 5 -10.62 1.72 -4.84
N VAL A 6 -9.42 1.14 -4.75
CA VAL A 6 -9.18 -0.31 -4.83
C VAL A 6 -9.15 -0.92 -3.44
N VAL A 7 -10.07 -1.84 -3.15
CA VAL A 7 -10.07 -2.59 -1.88
C VAL A 7 -9.01 -3.68 -1.94
N LEU A 8 -7.96 -3.57 -1.12
CA LEU A 8 -6.90 -4.57 -1.03
C LEU A 8 -7.26 -5.72 -0.07
N CYS A 9 -8.03 -5.42 0.99
CA CYS A 9 -8.59 -6.45 1.88
C CYS A 9 -9.74 -5.89 2.75
N ASN A 10 -10.79 -6.68 2.98
CA ASN A 10 -11.86 -6.38 3.94
C ASN A 10 -12.76 -7.61 4.21
N PRO A 11 -12.85 -8.15 5.46
CA PRO A 11 -12.03 -7.84 6.63
C PRO A 11 -10.63 -8.45 6.50
N CYS A 12 -9.66 -7.96 7.29
CA CYS A 12 -8.32 -8.52 7.36
C CYS A 12 -7.71 -8.29 8.74
N ARG A 13 -6.74 -9.13 9.12
CA ARG A 13 -5.92 -8.95 10.32
C ARG A 13 -4.66 -8.18 9.96
N ALA A 14 -4.21 -7.31 10.86
CA ALA A 14 -2.97 -6.56 10.72
C ALA A 14 -2.26 -6.52 12.08
N ASN A 15 -0.94 -6.47 12.05
CA ASN A 15 -0.10 -6.27 13.23
C ASN A 15 0.45 -4.84 13.21
N LEU A 16 0.43 -4.17 14.35
CA LEU A 16 1.17 -2.94 14.58
C LEU A 16 2.55 -3.33 15.10
N ASP A 17 3.56 -3.19 14.25
CA ASP A 17 4.94 -3.57 14.55
C ASP A 17 5.85 -2.34 14.45
N THR A 18 6.37 -1.89 15.60
CA THR A 18 7.31 -0.75 15.68
C THR A 18 8.77 -1.17 15.45
N GLY A 19 9.06 -2.48 15.37
CA GLY A 19 10.39 -3.02 15.12
C GLY A 19 10.73 -3.17 13.64
N SER A 20 9.74 -3.09 12.76
CA SER A 20 9.91 -3.17 11.31
C SER A 20 9.96 -1.78 10.68
N SER A 21 10.95 -1.53 9.83
CA SER A 21 11.03 -0.30 9.02
C SER A 21 9.96 -0.25 7.94
N ASP A 22 9.49 -1.42 7.47
CA ASP A 22 8.66 -1.55 6.27
C ASP A 22 7.28 -2.10 6.58
N THR A 23 6.33 -1.86 5.66
CA THR A 23 4.98 -2.43 5.72
C THR A 23 4.90 -3.65 4.83
N PHE A 24 4.45 -4.77 5.39
CA PHE A 24 4.29 -6.03 4.67
C PHE A 24 2.81 -6.35 4.44
N ALA A 25 2.51 -6.98 3.30
CA ALA A 25 1.17 -7.44 2.97
C ALA A 25 1.22 -8.81 2.26
N PRO A 26 0.15 -9.62 2.33
CA PRO A 26 0.06 -10.88 1.60
C PRO A 26 0.21 -10.67 0.08
N ALA A 27 0.81 -11.65 -0.61
CA ALA A 27 1.06 -11.58 -2.04
C ALA A 27 -0.22 -11.31 -2.86
N GLU A 28 -1.37 -11.84 -2.44
CA GLU A 28 -2.67 -11.60 -3.09
C GLU A 28 -3.04 -10.11 -3.08
N ALA A 29 -2.96 -9.45 -1.92
CA ALA A 29 -3.24 -8.02 -1.80
C ALA A 29 -2.25 -7.17 -2.62
N LEU A 30 -0.98 -7.57 -2.66
CA LEU A 30 0.03 -6.91 -3.49
C LEU A 30 -0.24 -7.07 -4.98
N ASN A 31 -0.71 -8.24 -5.42
CA ASN A 31 -1.06 -8.48 -6.82
C ASN A 31 -2.25 -7.63 -7.25
N ILE A 32 -3.27 -7.47 -6.39
CA ILE A 32 -4.39 -6.53 -6.64
C ILE A 32 -3.85 -5.11 -6.80
N LEU A 33 -2.97 -4.66 -5.90
CA LEU A 33 -2.39 -3.33 -5.99
C LEU A 33 -1.64 -3.12 -7.32
N VAL A 34 -0.79 -4.06 -7.72
CA VAL A 34 -0.03 -3.99 -8.98
C VAL A 34 -0.94 -3.97 -10.21
N GLN A 35 -2.03 -4.75 -10.21
CA GLN A 35 -2.97 -4.79 -11.34
C GLN A 35 -3.78 -3.49 -11.52
N HIS A 36 -3.97 -2.73 -10.45
CA HIS A 36 -4.86 -1.56 -10.43
C HIS A 36 -4.15 -0.23 -10.16
N SER A 37 -2.81 -0.20 -10.18
CA SER A 37 -2.04 1.02 -9.89
C SER A 37 -0.80 1.16 -10.78
N VAL A 38 -0.04 2.23 -10.56
CA VAL A 38 1.25 2.50 -11.22
C VAL A 38 2.44 1.83 -10.53
N VAL A 39 2.17 1.00 -9.52
CA VAL A 39 3.17 0.34 -8.71
C VAL A 39 3.60 -0.96 -9.36
N GLU A 40 4.90 -1.20 -9.42
CA GLU A 40 5.54 -2.34 -10.04
C GLU A 40 6.18 -3.23 -8.97
N LYS A 41 6.22 -4.54 -9.20
CA LYS A 41 6.84 -5.50 -8.27
C LYS A 41 8.26 -5.83 -8.72
N HIS A 42 9.23 -5.59 -7.85
CA HIS A 42 10.61 -6.04 -8.06
C HIS A 42 10.82 -7.47 -7.56
N ALA A 43 11.90 -8.13 -8.04
CA ALA A 43 12.20 -9.53 -7.75
C ALA A 43 12.42 -9.84 -6.26
N ASN A 44 12.81 -8.83 -5.46
CA ASN A 44 12.99 -8.94 -4.01
C ASN A 44 11.70 -8.75 -3.20
N GLY A 45 10.55 -8.60 -3.86
CA GLY A 45 9.26 -8.37 -3.20
C GLY A 45 9.00 -6.92 -2.80
N VAL A 46 9.94 -6.01 -3.04
CA VAL A 46 9.74 -4.57 -2.85
C VAL A 46 8.91 -4.02 -3.99
N LEU A 47 8.02 -3.07 -3.66
CA LEU A 47 7.22 -2.34 -4.62
C LEU A 47 7.93 -1.06 -5.05
N HIS A 48 7.95 -0.80 -6.34
CA HIS A 48 8.58 0.37 -6.93
C HIS A 48 7.56 1.20 -7.70
N VAL A 49 7.82 2.49 -7.83
CA VAL A 49 7.08 3.37 -8.74
C VAL A 49 8.11 4.17 -9.54
N SER A 50 7.93 4.21 -10.85
CA SER A 50 8.76 5.06 -11.71
C SER A 50 8.61 6.53 -11.30
N SER A 51 9.71 7.29 -11.34
CA SER A 51 9.71 8.73 -11.02
C SER A 51 8.66 9.51 -11.83
N GLN A 52 8.43 9.09 -13.08
CA GLN A 52 7.44 9.67 -13.99
C GLN A 52 6.01 9.48 -13.48
N ASN A 53 5.76 8.42 -12.71
CA ASN A 53 4.44 8.05 -12.20
C ASN A 53 4.23 8.42 -10.72
N LEU A 54 5.19 9.07 -10.05
CA LEU A 54 5.05 9.46 -8.63
C LEU A 54 3.79 10.28 -8.36
N HIS A 55 3.43 11.18 -9.27
CA HIS A 55 2.22 12.01 -9.16
C HIS A 55 0.91 11.22 -9.28
N ARG A 56 0.96 9.95 -9.68
CA ARG A 56 -0.20 9.05 -9.84
C ARG A 56 -0.36 8.11 -8.65
N VAL A 57 0.55 8.14 -7.68
CA VAL A 57 0.43 7.38 -6.43
C VAL A 57 -0.77 7.92 -5.67
N GLN A 58 -1.67 7.03 -5.26
CA GLN A 58 -2.86 7.35 -4.49
C GLN A 58 -2.66 7.09 -3.01
N ALA A 59 -3.52 7.66 -2.18
CA ALA A 59 -3.48 7.45 -0.74
C ALA A 59 -3.90 6.03 -0.35
N LEU A 60 -3.29 5.50 0.72
CA LEU A 60 -3.68 4.24 1.34
C LEU A 60 -4.55 4.53 2.57
N LYS A 61 -5.76 3.98 2.59
CA LYS A 61 -6.71 4.10 3.70
C LYS A 61 -6.77 2.78 4.48
N VAL A 62 -6.51 2.88 5.77
CA VAL A 62 -6.61 1.77 6.72
C VAL A 62 -7.77 2.06 7.67
N LYS A 63 -8.84 1.27 7.58
CA LYS A 63 -9.95 1.33 8.53
C LYS A 63 -9.69 0.36 9.68
N LEU A 64 -9.56 0.87 10.89
CA LEU A 64 -9.46 0.10 12.13
C LEU A 64 -10.68 0.44 12.99
N ASN A 65 -11.57 -0.54 13.17
CA ASN A 65 -12.86 -0.34 13.83
C ASN A 65 -13.66 0.83 13.19
N SER A 66 -13.94 1.89 13.94
CA SER A 66 -14.66 3.09 13.50
C SER A 66 -13.77 4.15 12.85
N HIS A 67 -12.45 4.02 12.95
CA HIS A 67 -11.50 5.06 12.53
C HIS A 67 -10.86 4.73 11.18
N VAL A 68 -10.65 5.78 10.38
CA VAL A 68 -9.94 5.69 9.09
C VAL A 68 -8.66 6.49 9.20
N PHE A 69 -7.53 5.79 9.06
CA PHE A 69 -6.21 6.37 8.94
C PHE A 69 -5.85 6.46 7.46
N THR A 70 -5.34 7.61 7.03
CA THR A 70 -4.95 7.86 5.64
C THR A 70 -3.46 8.11 5.59
N LEU A 71 -2.74 7.30 4.82
CA LEU A 71 -1.35 7.51 4.45
C LEU A 71 -1.32 8.15 3.07
N TRP A 72 -0.76 9.35 2.99
CA TRP A 72 -0.64 10.12 1.77
C TRP A 72 0.51 9.60 0.90
N PRO A 73 0.50 9.88 -0.42
CA PRO A 73 1.55 9.41 -1.33
C PRO A 73 2.98 9.67 -0.84
N GLN A 74 3.25 10.82 -0.22
CA GLN A 74 4.55 11.21 0.30
C GLN A 74 5.02 10.33 1.48
N GLU A 75 4.08 9.72 2.20
CA GLU A 75 4.37 8.80 3.31
C GLU A 75 4.56 7.35 2.84
N LEU A 76 4.10 7.04 1.62
CA LEU A 76 4.17 5.70 1.03
C LEU A 76 5.44 5.47 0.20
N THR A 77 6.10 6.55 -0.24
CA THR A 77 7.29 6.49 -1.09
C THR A 77 8.53 6.95 -0.33
N ARG A 78 9.64 6.21 -0.49
CA ARG A 78 10.97 6.68 -0.09
C ARG A 78 11.71 7.16 -1.34
N LEU A 79 12.29 8.36 -1.26
CA LEU A 79 13.12 8.97 -2.30
C LEU A 79 14.60 8.62 -2.09
#